data_AF-A0A7S4PSG8-F1
#
_entry.id   AF-A0A7S4PSG8-F1
#
_cell.length_a   1.000
_cell.length_b   1.000
_cell.length_c   1.000
_cell.angle_alpha   90.00
_cell.angle_beta   90.00
_cell.angle_gamma   90.00
#
_symmetry.space_group_name_H-M   'P 1'
#
loop_
_entity.id
_entity.type
_entity.pdbx_description
1 polymer ?
#
loop_
_entity_poly.entity_id
_entity_poly.type
_entity_poly.pdbx_seq_one_letter_code
_entity_poly.pdbx_strand_id
1 'polypeptide(L)'
;EESSIPMKKRKISSCETFSKAEHIGISQQQKSKPKLQSIQHTKSVAWSSWDEWSDVMRALFCKERADERLRGIQWVRIWQSRCRVPHAVESTAALVEIDLVNEQNIIAQNKSDPELQRIVRSDEELKQMYSMALLRLVNGVVDSLQRKKFASPISDLAEELELPRMLVDIRHSATHNQLPTLSHLVLAAELAKNWLKSNYWDQQAQQLRRCREASSSSLKRFLKLQSRLFALKDKMEGMQQEEALRKAMARVEAVEEEVQACLAHLVASVSASAVECLLVPEMLALSEAAAAEMLDDACGPRAASAGG
;
A
#
# COMPACT_ATOMS: atom_id res chain seq x y z
N GLU A 1 24.98 -29.80 -44.03
CA GLU A 1 24.77 -28.88 -42.90
C GLU A 1 23.29 -28.72 -42.69
N GLU A 2 22.79 -29.02 -41.50
CA GLU A 2 21.89 -28.18 -40.69
C GLU A 2 21.33 -29.00 -39.54
N SER A 3 21.69 -28.54 -38.34
CA SER A 3 21.43 -29.20 -37.07
C SER A 3 19.97 -29.05 -36.64
N SER A 4 19.33 -30.16 -36.28
CA SER A 4 18.06 -30.18 -35.57
C SER A 4 18.25 -29.75 -34.10
N ILE A 5 17.60 -28.65 -33.70
CA ILE A 5 17.50 -28.19 -32.30
C ILE A 5 16.09 -28.56 -31.79
N PRO A 6 15.94 -29.38 -30.74
CA PRO A 6 14.63 -29.63 -30.15
C PRO A 6 14.29 -28.54 -29.11
N MET A 7 13.24 -27.77 -29.38
CA MET A 7 12.65 -26.83 -28.41
C MET A 7 11.98 -27.60 -27.26
N LYS A 8 12.50 -27.42 -26.04
CA LYS A 8 11.88 -27.88 -24.79
C LYS A 8 10.58 -27.12 -24.54
N LYS A 9 9.45 -27.84 -24.58
CA LYS A 9 8.16 -27.38 -24.06
C LYS A 9 8.28 -27.11 -22.55
N ARG A 10 8.27 -25.83 -22.13
CA ARG A 10 8.11 -25.48 -20.70
C ARG A 10 6.62 -25.60 -20.35
N LYS A 11 6.30 -26.60 -19.51
CA LYS A 11 5.05 -26.66 -18.75
C LYS A 11 4.96 -25.42 -17.87
N ILE A 12 3.92 -24.62 -18.06
CA ILE A 12 3.51 -23.59 -17.11
C ILE A 12 2.83 -24.33 -15.96
N SER A 13 3.53 -24.42 -14.83
CA SER A 13 3.00 -25.01 -13.60
C SER A 13 2.01 -24.04 -12.96
N SER A 14 0.81 -24.54 -12.70
CA SER A 14 -0.26 -23.90 -11.97
C SER A 14 0.18 -23.41 -10.60
N CYS A 15 -0.32 -22.23 -10.21
CA CYS A 15 -0.15 -21.64 -8.90
C CYS A 15 -0.95 -22.45 -7.87
N GLU A 16 -0.25 -23.19 -7.02
CA GLU A 16 -0.84 -23.98 -5.94
C GLU A 16 -1.12 -23.10 -4.72
N THR A 17 -2.37 -23.18 -4.27
CA THR A 17 -2.89 -22.74 -2.98
C THR A 17 -2.59 -23.75 -1.89
N PHE A 18 -2.01 -23.34 -0.75
CA PHE A 18 -1.99 -24.09 0.51
C PHE A 18 -2.02 -23.05 1.66
N SER A 19 -3.06 -22.91 2.48
CA SER A 19 -3.70 -23.83 3.44
C SER A 19 -2.73 -24.39 4.47
N LYS A 20 -2.82 -23.91 5.71
CA LYS A 20 -2.45 -24.68 6.91
C LYS A 20 -3.39 -24.35 8.06
N ALA A 21 -4.13 -25.39 8.47
CA ALA A 21 -4.85 -25.50 9.72
C ALA A 21 -3.88 -25.94 10.83
N GLU A 22 -4.08 -25.46 12.05
CA GLU A 22 -3.40 -25.98 13.24
C GLU A 22 -4.44 -26.57 14.21
N HIS A 23 -4.29 -27.87 14.45
CA HIS A 23 -4.92 -28.62 15.53
C HIS A 23 -3.99 -28.63 16.76
N ILE A 24 -4.63 -28.55 17.92
CA ILE A 24 -4.09 -28.56 19.29
C ILE A 24 -3.50 -29.95 19.65
N GLY A 25 -2.38 -30.00 20.39
CA GLY A 25 -1.98 -31.21 21.15
C GLY A 25 -0.51 -31.40 21.53
N ILE A 26 -0.08 -30.77 22.64
CA ILE A 26 0.80 -31.27 23.73
C ILE A 26 2.25 -31.79 23.44
N SER A 27 3.20 -30.97 23.94
CA SER A 27 4.44 -31.27 24.69
C SER A 27 5.54 -32.19 24.12
N GLN A 28 6.71 -31.60 23.84
CA GLN A 28 7.98 -31.96 24.50
C GLN A 28 9.04 -30.87 24.25
N GLN A 29 9.66 -30.40 25.33
CA GLN A 29 10.73 -29.42 25.34
C GLN A 29 12.03 -30.01 24.76
N GLN A 30 12.57 -29.40 23.70
CA GLN A 30 14.00 -29.48 23.40
C GLN A 30 14.54 -28.10 23.01
N LYS A 31 15.58 -27.68 23.71
CA LYS A 31 16.32 -26.43 23.52
C LYS A 31 16.89 -26.37 22.10
N SER A 32 16.34 -25.49 21.25
CA SER A 32 16.90 -25.22 19.91
C SER A 32 17.41 -23.78 19.82
N LYS A 33 18.67 -23.63 19.37
CA LYS A 33 19.34 -22.38 18.99
C LYS A 33 18.40 -21.43 18.22
N PRO A 34 18.56 -20.08 18.34
CA PRO A 34 17.69 -19.15 17.64
C PRO A 34 17.84 -19.37 16.13
N LYS A 35 16.82 -19.97 15.51
CA LYS A 35 16.70 -20.02 14.06
C LYS A 35 16.56 -18.57 13.60
N LEU A 36 17.51 -18.08 12.81
CA LEU A 36 17.26 -16.91 11.97
C LEU A 36 15.97 -17.21 11.20
N GLN A 37 14.90 -16.50 11.55
CA GLN A 37 13.63 -16.64 10.87
C GLN A 37 13.89 -16.30 9.41
N SER A 38 13.57 -17.23 8.52
CA SER A 38 13.67 -17.05 7.08
C SER A 38 13.02 -15.71 6.73
N ILE A 39 13.77 -14.82 6.06
CA ILE A 39 13.24 -13.59 5.48
C ILE A 39 12.01 -14.00 4.65
N GLN A 40 10.82 -13.73 5.16
CA GLN A 40 9.58 -14.05 4.46
C GLN A 40 9.66 -13.35 3.10
N HIS A 41 9.53 -14.11 2.01
CA HIS A 41 9.53 -13.57 0.65
C HIS A 41 8.61 -12.35 0.60
N THR A 42 9.19 -11.18 0.30
CA THR A 42 8.45 -9.94 0.16
C THR A 42 7.41 -10.14 -0.95
N LYS A 43 6.14 -9.88 -0.63
CA LYS A 43 5.08 -9.88 -1.66
C LYS A 43 5.43 -8.77 -2.63
N SER A 44 5.78 -9.14 -3.86
CA SER A 44 6.03 -8.18 -4.94
C SER A 44 4.76 -7.37 -5.21
N VAL A 45 4.89 -6.05 -5.20
CA VAL A 45 3.82 -5.08 -5.49
C VAL A 45 4.10 -4.39 -6.83
N ALA A 46 3.05 -3.86 -7.46
CA ALA A 46 3.14 -3.33 -8.82
C ALA A 46 3.74 -1.91 -8.90
N TRP A 47 3.60 -1.14 -7.82
CA TRP A 47 4.10 0.23 -7.70
C TRP A 47 5.57 0.25 -7.28
N SER A 48 6.31 1.25 -7.75
CA SER A 48 7.72 1.41 -7.39
C SER A 48 7.92 1.92 -5.94
N SER A 49 6.98 2.72 -5.46
CA SER A 49 6.97 3.27 -4.10
C SER A 49 5.54 3.47 -3.58
N TRP A 50 5.39 3.60 -2.27
CA TRP A 50 4.09 3.93 -1.66
C TRP A 50 3.63 5.37 -1.94
N ASP A 51 4.56 6.26 -2.31
CA ASP A 51 4.21 7.60 -2.81
C ASP A 51 3.56 7.50 -4.19
N GLU A 52 4.10 6.68 -5.10
CA GLU A 52 3.47 6.38 -6.41
C GLU A 52 2.05 5.85 -6.22
N TRP A 53 1.86 4.91 -5.27
CA TRP A 53 0.53 4.40 -4.95
C TRP A 53 -0.42 5.49 -4.45
N SER A 54 0.06 6.40 -3.60
CA SER A 54 -0.72 7.50 -3.03
C SER A 54 -1.09 8.54 -4.09
N ASP A 55 -0.20 8.80 -5.04
CA ASP A 55 -0.45 9.71 -6.15
C ASP A 55 -1.50 9.16 -7.11
N VAL A 56 -1.44 7.86 -7.42
CA VAL A 56 -2.47 7.19 -8.24
C VAL A 56 -3.82 7.21 -7.54
N MET A 57 -3.87 6.96 -6.23
CA MET A 57 -5.10 7.11 -5.44
C MET A 57 -5.66 8.53 -5.59
N ARG A 58 -4.83 9.57 -5.38
CA ARG A 58 -5.28 10.96 -5.49
C ARG A 58 -5.77 11.31 -6.88
N ALA A 59 -5.09 10.81 -7.92
CA ALA A 59 -5.45 11.00 -9.31
C ALA A 59 -6.81 10.36 -9.66
N LEU A 60 -7.03 9.09 -9.28
CA LEU A 60 -8.27 8.36 -9.56
C LEU A 60 -9.51 9.00 -8.90
N PHE A 61 -9.37 9.54 -7.69
CA PHE A 61 -10.46 10.17 -6.94
C PHE A 61 -10.58 11.69 -7.18
N CYS A 62 -9.81 12.26 -8.12
CA CYS A 62 -9.89 13.68 -8.45
C CYS A 62 -11.14 13.99 -9.30
N LYS A 63 -12.23 14.45 -8.67
CA LYS A 63 -13.52 14.69 -9.35
C LYS A 63 -13.46 15.80 -10.41
N GLU A 64 -12.65 16.84 -10.18
CA GLU A 64 -12.65 18.05 -11.00
C GLU A 64 -11.80 17.93 -12.28
N ARG A 65 -10.79 17.06 -12.26
CA ARG A 65 -9.76 17.00 -13.32
C ARG A 65 -9.77 15.66 -14.03
N ALA A 66 -10.34 15.67 -15.24
CA ALA A 66 -10.40 14.49 -16.11
C ALA A 66 -9.00 14.00 -16.55
N ASP A 67 -8.07 14.93 -16.75
CA ASP A 67 -6.67 14.65 -17.10
C ASP A 67 -5.92 13.89 -15.99
N GLU A 68 -6.13 14.29 -14.73
CA GLU A 68 -5.55 13.58 -13.58
C GLU A 68 -6.16 12.17 -13.44
N ARG A 69 -7.48 12.02 -13.56
CA ARG A 69 -8.14 10.70 -13.54
C ARG A 69 -7.61 9.79 -14.65
N LEU A 70 -7.46 10.31 -15.86
CA LEU A 70 -6.89 9.58 -16.98
C LEU A 70 -5.45 9.15 -16.70
N ARG A 71 -4.61 10.03 -16.13
CA ARG A 71 -3.25 9.69 -15.70
C ARG A 71 -3.26 8.57 -14.66
N GLY A 72 -4.16 8.62 -13.68
CA GLY A 72 -4.34 7.56 -12.69
C GLY A 72 -4.67 6.20 -13.33
N ILE A 73 -5.59 6.18 -14.30
CA ILE A 73 -5.93 4.96 -15.06
C ILE A 73 -4.72 4.41 -15.82
N GLN A 74 -3.94 5.28 -16.48
CA GLN A 74 -2.73 4.88 -17.21
C GLN A 74 -1.70 4.22 -16.29
N TRP A 75 -1.50 4.75 -15.07
CA TRP A 75 -0.63 4.13 -14.07
C TRP A 75 -1.13 2.74 -13.65
N VAL A 76 -2.44 2.58 -13.43
CA VAL A 76 -3.00 1.25 -13.12
C VAL A 76 -2.76 0.26 -14.26
N ARG A 77 -2.83 0.69 -15.52
CA ARG A 77 -2.49 -0.16 -16.67
C ARG A 77 -1.01 -0.56 -16.68
N ILE A 78 -0.12 0.35 -16.31
CA ILE A 78 1.31 0.06 -16.13
C ILE A 78 1.49 -0.97 -15.01
N TRP A 79 0.78 -0.83 -13.89
CA TRP A 79 0.83 -1.81 -12.81
C TRP A 79 0.36 -3.20 -13.25
N GLN A 80 -0.74 -3.26 -14.01
CA GLN A 80 -1.28 -4.51 -14.56
C GLN A 80 -0.31 -5.23 -15.52
N SER A 81 0.53 -4.49 -16.25
CA SER A 81 1.53 -5.10 -17.13
C SER A 81 2.73 -5.67 -16.38
N ARG A 82 3.01 -5.17 -15.16
CA ARG A 82 4.10 -5.65 -14.30
C ARG A 82 3.71 -6.89 -13.51
N CYS A 83 2.53 -6.87 -12.87
CA CYS A 83 2.03 -7.99 -12.09
C CYS A 83 0.52 -7.88 -11.84
N ARG A 84 -0.03 -8.88 -11.16
CA ARG A 84 -1.43 -8.86 -10.74
C ARG A 84 -1.64 -7.78 -9.68
N VAL A 85 -2.50 -6.81 -9.99
CA VAL A 85 -2.89 -5.74 -9.08
C VAL A 85 -4.02 -6.20 -8.14
N PRO A 86 -4.19 -5.55 -6.97
CA PRO A 86 -5.35 -5.79 -6.13
C PRO A 86 -6.66 -5.51 -6.88
N HIS A 87 -7.65 -6.37 -6.70
CA HIS A 87 -8.96 -6.26 -7.36
C HIS A 87 -9.64 -4.91 -7.14
N ALA A 88 -9.48 -4.33 -5.95
CA ALA A 88 -10.00 -3.01 -5.62
C ALA A 88 -9.39 -1.90 -6.50
N VAL A 89 -8.09 -1.99 -6.83
CA VAL A 89 -7.40 -1.02 -7.69
C VAL A 89 -7.93 -1.12 -9.12
N GLU A 90 -8.03 -2.36 -9.64
CA GLU A 90 -8.57 -2.62 -10.99
C GLU A 90 -10.03 -2.14 -11.11
N SER A 91 -10.87 -2.48 -10.13
CA SER A 91 -12.27 -2.07 -10.11
C SER A 91 -12.42 -0.55 -10.03
N THR A 92 -11.58 0.12 -9.24
CA THR A 92 -11.58 1.60 -9.14
C THR A 92 -11.24 2.21 -10.50
N ALA A 93 -10.15 1.77 -11.14
CA ALA A 93 -9.73 2.29 -12.43
C ALA A 93 -10.78 2.06 -13.53
N ALA A 94 -11.39 0.86 -13.56
CA ALA A 94 -12.44 0.53 -14.52
C ALA A 94 -13.67 1.45 -14.36
N LEU A 95 -14.16 1.67 -13.14
CA LEU A 95 -15.31 2.55 -12.89
C LEU A 95 -14.99 4.01 -13.26
N VAL A 96 -13.81 4.50 -12.88
CA VAL A 96 -13.37 5.87 -13.22
C VAL A 96 -13.21 6.05 -14.73
N GLU A 97 -12.74 5.03 -15.45
CA GLU A 97 -12.64 5.06 -16.91
C GLU A 97 -14.02 5.19 -17.56
N ILE A 98 -15.01 4.41 -17.09
CA ILE A 98 -16.38 4.46 -17.61
C ILE A 98 -17.02 5.82 -17.30
N ASP A 99 -16.78 6.40 -16.13
CA ASP A 99 -17.26 7.74 -15.78
C ASP A 99 -16.73 8.81 -16.72
N LEU A 100 -15.44 8.76 -17.08
CA LEU A 100 -14.87 9.70 -18.05
C LEU A 100 -15.52 9.59 -19.42
N VAL A 101 -15.83 8.37 -19.88
CA VAL A 101 -16.56 8.16 -21.14
C VAL A 101 -17.98 8.71 -21.04
N ASN A 102 -18.69 8.48 -19.93
CA ASN A 102 -20.04 8.99 -19.71
C ASN A 102 -20.07 10.53 -19.62
N GLU A 103 -19.11 11.15 -18.95
CA GLU A 103 -18.97 12.61 -18.89
C GLU A 103 -18.71 13.21 -20.28
N GLN A 104 -17.86 12.57 -21.10
CA GLN A 104 -17.63 12.98 -22.49
C GLN A 104 -18.92 12.89 -23.32
N ASN A 105 -19.70 11.82 -23.15
CA ASN A 105 -21.01 11.67 -23.79
C ASN A 105 -21.94 12.85 -23.44
N ILE A 106 -22.06 13.19 -22.15
CA ILE A 106 -22.90 14.29 -21.67
C ILE A 106 -22.42 15.64 -22.26
N ILE A 107 -21.11 15.89 -22.27
CA ILE A 107 -20.54 17.12 -22.84
C ILE A 107 -20.83 17.23 -24.34
N ALA A 108 -20.67 16.14 -25.09
CA ALA A 108 -20.92 16.11 -26.53
C ALA A 108 -22.40 16.34 -26.87
N GLN A 109 -23.32 15.74 -26.10
CA GLN A 109 -24.76 15.98 -26.24
C GLN A 109 -25.12 17.45 -25.99
N ASN A 110 -24.56 18.06 -24.94
CA ASN A 110 -24.83 19.46 -24.60
C ASN A 110 -24.30 20.45 -25.64
N LYS A 111 -23.13 20.17 -26.24
CA LYS A 111 -22.49 21.07 -27.21
C LYS A 111 -23.03 20.95 -28.63
N SER A 112 -23.81 19.89 -28.95
CA SER A 112 -24.33 19.62 -30.30
C SER A 112 -23.27 19.69 -31.41
N ASP A 113 -22.03 19.33 -31.09
CA ASP A 113 -20.88 19.38 -32.01
C ASP A 113 -20.81 18.07 -32.84
N PRO A 114 -20.89 18.14 -34.19
CA PRO A 114 -20.88 16.97 -35.06
C PRO A 114 -19.61 16.10 -34.96
N GLU A 115 -18.45 16.70 -34.66
CA GLU A 115 -17.20 15.93 -34.52
C GLU A 115 -17.17 15.17 -33.19
N LEU A 116 -17.63 15.81 -32.11
CA LEU A 116 -17.74 15.16 -30.80
C LEU A 116 -18.76 14.02 -30.81
N GLN A 117 -19.87 14.15 -31.54
CA GLN A 117 -20.90 13.11 -31.65
C GLN A 117 -20.40 11.80 -32.26
N ARG A 118 -19.34 11.80 -33.07
CA ARG A 118 -18.76 10.56 -33.63
C ARG A 118 -18.02 9.71 -32.60
N ILE A 119 -17.67 10.28 -31.45
CA ILE A 119 -16.86 9.65 -30.40
C ILE A 119 -17.76 9.15 -29.24
N VAL A 120 -19.02 9.61 -29.21
CA VAL A 120 -20.01 9.29 -28.17
C VAL A 120 -20.41 7.81 -28.22
N ARG A 121 -20.52 7.18 -27.05
CA ARG A 121 -21.08 5.82 -26.91
C ARG A 121 -22.60 5.85 -26.79
N SER A 122 -23.26 4.79 -27.25
CA SER A 122 -24.70 4.62 -27.00
C SER A 122 -24.98 4.37 -25.51
N ASP A 123 -26.19 4.72 -25.05
CA ASP A 123 -26.64 4.43 -23.68
C ASP A 123 -26.57 2.94 -23.36
N GLU A 124 -26.84 2.07 -24.34
CA GLU A 124 -26.78 0.62 -24.15
C GLU A 124 -25.33 0.15 -23.95
N GLU A 125 -24.35 0.67 -24.72
CA GLU A 125 -22.94 0.38 -24.48
C GLU A 125 -22.50 0.81 -23.08
N LEU A 126 -22.89 2.01 -22.63
CA LEU A 126 -22.58 2.48 -21.28
C LEU A 126 -23.20 1.60 -20.20
N LYS A 127 -24.46 1.18 -20.36
CA LYS A 127 -25.11 0.23 -19.43
C LYS A 127 -24.34 -1.07 -19.33
N GLN A 128 -23.89 -1.63 -20.47
CA GLN A 128 -23.10 -2.86 -20.49
C GLN A 128 -21.75 -2.68 -19.81
N MET A 129 -21.05 -1.56 -20.06
CA MET A 129 -19.77 -1.24 -19.44
C MET A 129 -19.90 -1.12 -17.91
N TYR A 130 -20.84 -0.32 -17.40
CA TYR A 130 -21.08 -0.18 -15.97
C TYR A 130 -21.49 -1.51 -15.33
N SER A 131 -22.43 -2.23 -15.94
CA SER A 131 -22.93 -3.50 -15.39
C SER A 131 -21.80 -4.52 -15.27
N MET A 132 -20.95 -4.64 -16.28
CA MET A 132 -19.80 -5.55 -16.25
C MET A 132 -18.79 -5.16 -15.18
N ALA A 133 -18.44 -3.88 -15.07
CA ALA A 133 -17.49 -3.40 -14.06
C ALA A 133 -18.01 -3.61 -12.63
N LEU A 134 -19.27 -3.27 -12.37
CA LEU A 134 -19.93 -3.47 -11.08
C LEU A 134 -20.05 -4.95 -10.73
N LEU A 135 -20.43 -5.79 -11.68
CA LEU A 135 -20.50 -7.24 -11.48
C LEU A 135 -19.13 -7.84 -11.16
N ARG A 136 -18.08 -7.43 -11.88
CA ARG A 136 -16.69 -7.85 -11.60
C ARG A 136 -16.25 -7.42 -10.21
N LEU A 137 -16.57 -6.19 -9.81
CA LEU A 137 -16.31 -5.70 -8.46
C LEU A 137 -16.96 -6.62 -7.41
N VAL A 138 -18.28 -6.80 -7.48
CA VAL A 138 -19.04 -7.57 -6.49
C VAL A 138 -18.57 -9.02 -6.43
N ASN A 139 -18.33 -9.65 -7.59
CA ASN A 139 -17.81 -11.02 -7.63
C ASN A 139 -16.45 -11.11 -6.94
N GLY A 140 -15.47 -10.26 -7.30
CA GLY A 140 -14.15 -10.33 -6.70
C GLY A 140 -14.14 -10.04 -5.20
N VAL A 141 -15.04 -9.18 -4.71
CA VAL A 141 -15.22 -8.91 -3.27
C VAL A 141 -15.80 -10.13 -2.56
N VAL A 142 -16.89 -10.68 -3.08
CA VAL A 142 -17.58 -11.83 -2.48
C VAL A 142 -16.72 -13.10 -2.52
N ASP A 143 -16.06 -13.37 -3.65
CA ASP A 143 -15.21 -14.54 -3.85
C ASP A 143 -14.01 -14.53 -2.88
N SER A 144 -13.49 -13.33 -2.54
CA SER A 144 -12.40 -13.18 -1.58
C SER A 144 -12.76 -13.67 -0.16
N LEU A 145 -14.05 -13.72 0.17
CA LEU A 145 -14.58 -14.17 1.46
C LEU A 145 -15.11 -15.60 1.48
N GLN A 146 -15.26 -16.25 0.31
CA GLN A 146 -15.70 -17.64 0.21
C GLN A 146 -14.60 -18.64 0.63
N ARG A 147 -13.92 -18.37 1.75
CA ARG A 147 -12.84 -19.19 2.31
C ARG A 147 -13.33 -20.43 3.05
N LYS A 148 -14.65 -20.61 3.21
CA LYS A 148 -15.27 -21.73 3.94
C LYS A 148 -15.50 -22.92 3.00
N LYS A 149 -15.52 -24.16 3.55
CA LYS A 149 -15.83 -25.41 2.82
C LYS A 149 -17.20 -25.40 2.13
N PHE A 150 -18.12 -24.53 2.56
CA PHE A 150 -19.43 -24.34 1.99
C PHE A 150 -19.60 -22.88 1.57
N ALA A 151 -20.18 -22.66 0.39
CA ALA A 151 -20.49 -21.33 -0.10
C ALA A 151 -21.57 -20.68 0.79
N SER A 152 -21.28 -19.50 1.33
CA SER A 152 -22.27 -18.67 2.02
C SER A 152 -23.05 -17.84 0.99
N PRO A 153 -24.34 -17.55 1.24
CA PRO A 153 -25.11 -16.65 0.39
C PRO A 153 -24.42 -15.29 0.21
N ILE A 154 -24.57 -14.72 -0.99
CA ILE A 154 -23.96 -13.43 -1.34
C ILE A 154 -24.53 -12.31 -0.47
N SER A 155 -25.81 -12.40 -0.10
CA SER A 155 -26.47 -11.47 0.83
C SER A 155 -25.73 -11.39 2.17
N ASP A 156 -25.41 -12.53 2.75
CA ASP A 156 -24.83 -12.64 4.08
C ASP A 156 -23.38 -12.11 4.06
N LEU A 157 -22.64 -12.42 2.99
CA LEU A 157 -21.28 -11.91 2.79
C LEU A 157 -21.26 -10.40 2.51
N ALA A 158 -22.29 -9.87 1.85
CA ALA A 158 -22.42 -8.44 1.59
C ALA A 158 -22.74 -7.66 2.89
N GLU A 159 -23.56 -8.23 3.77
CA GLU A 159 -23.81 -7.66 5.10
C GLU A 159 -22.54 -7.64 5.96
N GLU A 160 -21.75 -8.72 5.96
CA GLU A 160 -20.47 -8.78 6.68
C GLU A 160 -19.46 -7.71 6.20
N LEU A 161 -19.54 -7.32 4.94
CA LEU A 161 -18.66 -6.33 4.31
C LEU A 161 -19.23 -4.90 4.25
N GLU A 162 -20.41 -4.69 4.83
CA GLU A 162 -21.15 -3.43 4.70
C GLU A 162 -21.25 -2.97 3.23
N LEU A 163 -21.37 -3.92 2.31
CA LEU A 163 -21.45 -3.64 0.88
C LEU A 163 -22.84 -3.05 0.58
N PRO A 164 -22.93 -1.92 -0.14
CA PRO A 164 -24.23 -1.32 -0.45
C PRO A 164 -25.14 -2.32 -1.17
N ARG A 165 -26.35 -2.52 -0.64
CA ARG A 165 -27.33 -3.50 -1.15
C ARG A 165 -27.60 -3.33 -2.65
N MET A 166 -27.61 -2.08 -3.13
CA MET A 166 -27.75 -1.75 -4.55
C MET A 166 -26.73 -2.47 -5.45
N LEU A 167 -25.49 -2.69 -4.98
CA LEU A 167 -24.47 -3.40 -5.75
C LEU A 167 -24.79 -4.89 -5.88
N VAL A 168 -25.36 -5.48 -4.82
CA VAL A 168 -25.82 -6.88 -4.83
C VAL A 168 -27.02 -7.04 -5.77
N ASP A 169 -27.95 -6.10 -5.72
CA ASP A 169 -29.12 -6.09 -6.60
C ASP A 169 -28.72 -5.95 -8.09
N ILE A 170 -27.74 -5.09 -8.38
CA ILE A 170 -27.21 -4.94 -9.75
C ILE A 170 -26.53 -6.21 -10.24
N ARG A 171 -25.77 -6.91 -9.40
CA ARG A 171 -25.20 -8.22 -9.78
C ARG A 171 -26.31 -9.19 -10.19
N HIS A 172 -27.40 -9.26 -9.43
CA HIS A 172 -28.51 -10.15 -9.75
C HIS A 172 -29.22 -9.76 -11.05
N SER A 173 -29.49 -8.46 -11.22
CA SER A 173 -30.14 -7.95 -12.43
C SER A 173 -29.29 -8.09 -13.68
N ALA A 174 -27.97 -7.88 -13.58
CA ALA A 174 -27.04 -7.98 -14.70
C ALA A 174 -26.85 -9.40 -15.23
N THR A 175 -27.11 -10.44 -14.42
CA THR A 175 -26.97 -11.84 -14.85
C THR A 175 -28.28 -12.51 -15.23
N HIS A 176 -29.40 -12.13 -14.60
CA HIS A 176 -30.65 -12.87 -14.72
C HIS A 176 -31.84 -12.04 -15.23
N ASN A 177 -31.77 -10.71 -15.14
CA ASN A 177 -32.86 -9.82 -15.52
C ASN A 177 -32.43 -8.86 -16.63
N GLN A 178 -33.27 -7.86 -16.88
CA GLN A 178 -32.93 -6.75 -17.75
C GLN A 178 -31.95 -5.79 -17.06
N LEU A 179 -31.02 -5.22 -17.83
CA LEU A 179 -30.08 -4.24 -17.30
C LEU A 179 -30.82 -3.02 -16.72
N PRO A 180 -30.38 -2.50 -15.55
CA PRO A 180 -30.94 -1.29 -14.98
C PRO A 180 -30.79 -0.07 -15.90
N THR A 181 -31.50 1.01 -15.58
CA THR A 181 -31.33 2.28 -16.27
C THR A 181 -29.91 2.81 -16.11
N LEU A 182 -29.43 3.58 -17.09
CA LEU A 182 -28.09 4.17 -17.03
C LEU A 182 -27.91 5.04 -15.78
N SER A 183 -28.91 5.83 -15.41
CA SER A 183 -28.90 6.64 -14.19
C SER A 183 -28.73 5.82 -12.91
N HIS A 184 -29.35 4.63 -12.84
CA HIS A 184 -29.21 3.73 -11.70
C HIS A 184 -27.81 3.12 -11.62
N LEU A 185 -27.24 2.76 -12.77
CA LEU A 185 -25.88 2.23 -12.85
C LEU A 185 -24.81 3.28 -12.50
N VAL A 186 -24.99 4.53 -12.92
CA VAL A 186 -24.11 5.65 -12.56
C VAL A 186 -24.14 5.91 -11.05
N LEU A 187 -25.33 5.91 -10.43
CA LEU A 187 -25.46 6.04 -8.98
C LEU A 187 -24.74 4.89 -8.25
N ALA A 188 -24.92 3.66 -8.73
CA ALA A 188 -24.25 2.51 -8.15
C ALA A 188 -22.73 2.55 -8.32
N ALA A 189 -22.22 3.04 -9.45
CA ALA A 189 -20.80 3.27 -9.65
C ALA A 189 -20.23 4.27 -8.63
N GLU A 190 -20.95 5.34 -8.31
CA GLU A 190 -20.53 6.27 -7.26
C GLU A 190 -20.50 5.60 -5.88
N LEU A 191 -21.54 4.83 -5.53
CA LEU A 191 -21.56 4.06 -4.27
C LEU A 191 -20.41 3.05 -4.20
N ALA A 192 -20.13 2.34 -5.29
CA ALA A 192 -19.03 1.39 -5.40
C ALA A 192 -17.66 2.05 -5.19
N LYS A 193 -17.41 3.19 -5.85
CA LYS A 193 -16.17 3.96 -5.68
C LYS A 193 -16.01 4.46 -4.23
N ASN A 194 -17.08 4.95 -3.60
CA ASN A 194 -17.05 5.41 -2.21
C ASN A 194 -16.78 4.25 -1.23
N TRP A 195 -17.39 3.08 -1.48
CA TRP A 195 -17.10 1.88 -0.71
C TRP A 195 -15.65 1.42 -0.89
N LEU A 196 -15.14 1.37 -2.13
CA LEU A 196 -13.75 1.04 -2.44
C LEU A 196 -12.76 2.01 -1.78
N LYS A 197 -13.08 3.31 -1.80
CA LYS A 197 -12.29 4.35 -1.14
C LYS A 197 -12.16 4.06 0.35
N SER A 198 -13.28 3.80 1.02
CA SER A 198 -13.32 3.61 2.48
C SER A 198 -12.74 2.26 2.93
N ASN A 199 -13.00 1.19 2.18
CA ASN A 199 -12.69 -0.19 2.60
C ASN A 199 -11.33 -0.70 2.10
N TYR A 200 -10.79 -0.13 1.03
CA TYR A 200 -9.47 -0.49 0.52
C TYR A 200 -8.48 0.66 0.64
N TRP A 201 -8.74 1.76 -0.07
CA TRP A 201 -7.73 2.83 -0.21
C TRP A 201 -7.43 3.51 1.12
N ASP A 202 -8.45 3.89 1.90
CA ASP A 202 -8.24 4.57 3.18
C ASP A 202 -7.69 3.65 4.26
N GLN A 203 -8.13 2.39 4.30
CA GLN A 203 -7.56 1.38 5.21
C GLN A 203 -6.08 1.16 4.91
N GLN A 204 -5.73 1.00 3.62
CA GLN A 204 -4.34 0.83 3.20
C GLN A 204 -3.51 2.07 3.54
N ALA A 205 -3.99 3.27 3.24
CA ALA A 205 -3.31 4.52 3.57
C ALA A 205 -3.11 4.69 5.09
N GLN A 206 -4.12 4.33 5.89
CA GLN A 206 -4.01 4.37 7.35
C GLN A 206 -2.96 3.38 7.87
N GLN A 207 -2.95 2.16 7.33
CA GLN A 207 -1.95 1.16 7.69
C GLN A 207 -0.53 1.63 7.36
N LEU A 208 -0.34 2.22 6.18
CA LEU A 208 0.94 2.80 5.77
C LEU A 208 1.40 3.92 6.70
N ARG A 209 0.49 4.83 7.08
CA ARG A 209 0.79 5.89 8.06
C ARG A 209 1.24 5.32 9.40
N ARG A 210 0.49 4.36 9.94
CA ARG A 210 0.84 3.68 11.22
C ARG A 210 2.20 2.99 11.14
N CYS A 211 2.47 2.27 10.04
CA CYS A 211 3.78 1.64 9.83
C CYS A 211 4.89 2.68 9.77
N ARG A 212 4.70 3.80 9.05
CA ARG A 212 5.66 4.90 8.96
C ARG A 212 5.93 5.57 10.30
N GLU A 213 4.90 5.89 11.07
CA GLU A 213 5.01 6.47 12.42
C GLU A 213 5.73 5.54 13.41
N ALA A 214 5.41 4.24 13.37
CA ALA A 214 6.08 3.23 14.18
C ALA A 214 7.56 3.08 13.80
N SER A 215 7.88 3.17 12.51
CA SER A 215 9.26 3.09 12.00
C SER A 215 10.05 4.34 12.38
N SER A 216 9.46 5.53 12.19
CA SER A 216 10.02 6.83 12.58
C SER A 216 10.38 6.89 14.06
N SER A 217 9.45 6.51 14.93
CA SER A 217 9.65 6.50 16.39
C SER A 217 10.75 5.51 16.80
N SER A 218 10.76 4.32 16.20
CA SER A 218 11.80 3.32 16.43
C SER A 218 13.18 3.80 15.96
N LEU A 219 13.26 4.46 14.80
CA LEU A 219 14.50 5.01 14.25
C LEU A 219 15.04 6.16 15.11
N LYS A 220 14.18 7.11 15.53
CA LYS A 220 14.55 8.20 16.44
C LYS A 220 15.08 7.65 17.77
N ARG A 221 14.43 6.62 18.33
CA ARG A 221 14.89 5.95 19.54
C ARG A 221 16.26 5.30 19.34
N PHE A 222 16.46 4.60 18.22
CA PHE A 222 17.73 3.99 17.88
C PHE A 222 18.86 5.02 17.79
N LEU A 223 18.64 6.12 17.05
CA LEU A 223 19.62 7.20 16.90
C LEU A 223 19.98 7.85 18.25
N LYS A 224 18.98 8.06 19.13
CA LYS A 224 19.19 8.59 20.48
C LYS A 224 20.00 7.64 21.37
N LEU A 225 19.77 6.33 21.27
CA LEU A 225 20.54 5.34 22.01
C LEU A 225 21.97 5.24 21.47
N GLN A 226 22.17 5.31 20.15
CA GLN A 226 23.48 5.36 19.51
C GLN A 226 24.30 6.57 19.96
N SER A 227 23.72 7.78 19.95
CA SER A 227 24.43 8.98 20.42
C SER A 227 24.79 8.92 21.91
N ARG A 228 23.88 8.39 22.75
CA ARG A 228 24.15 8.13 24.18
C ARG A 228 25.29 7.12 24.36
N LEU A 229 25.30 6.05 23.58
CA LEU A 229 26.34 5.03 23.63
C LEU A 229 27.71 5.62 23.28
N PHE A 230 27.77 6.42 22.22
CA PHE A 230 28.98 7.13 21.81
C PHE A 230 29.50 8.04 22.93
N ALA A 231 28.63 8.88 23.51
CA ALA A 231 29.01 9.78 24.60
C ALA A 231 29.45 9.06 25.88
N LEU A 232 28.94 7.86 26.15
CA LEU A 232 29.38 7.04 27.30
C LEU A 232 30.76 6.41 27.04
N LYS A 233 31.02 5.94 25.81
CA LYS A 233 32.32 5.40 25.42
C LYS A 233 33.41 6.48 25.47
N ASP A 234 33.12 7.67 24.94
CA ASP A 234 34.03 8.83 25.00
C ASP A 234 34.38 9.23 26.44
N LYS A 235 33.39 9.31 27.33
CA LYS A 235 33.61 9.58 28.76
C LYS A 235 34.43 8.50 29.48
N MET A 236 34.38 7.26 29.01
CA MET A 236 35.09 6.13 29.59
C MET A 236 36.59 6.19 29.30
N GLU A 237 36.99 6.72 28.14
CA GLU A 237 38.40 6.81 27.72
C GLU A 237 39.25 7.73 28.62
N GLY A 238 38.63 8.65 29.36
CA GLY A 238 39.31 9.58 30.27
C GLY A 238 39.33 9.18 31.76
N MET A 239 38.83 7.99 32.14
CA MET A 239 38.67 7.62 33.55
C MET A 239 39.90 6.93 34.16
N GLN A 240 40.37 7.43 35.31
CA GLN A 240 41.52 6.87 36.04
C GLN A 240 41.12 6.00 37.26
N GLN A 241 39.91 6.16 37.81
CA GLN A 241 39.46 5.38 38.97
C GLN A 241 38.84 4.06 38.55
N GLU A 242 39.37 2.94 39.06
CA GLU A 242 38.95 1.57 38.72
C GLU A 242 37.46 1.31 39.04
N GLU A 243 36.97 1.76 40.20
CA GLU A 243 35.55 1.62 40.58
C GLU A 243 34.62 2.47 39.69
N ALA A 244 35.09 3.63 39.24
CA ALA A 244 34.34 4.48 38.31
C ALA A 244 34.29 3.87 36.91
N LEU A 245 35.41 3.32 36.45
CA LEU A 245 35.53 2.59 35.18
C LEU A 245 34.60 1.37 35.16
N ARG A 246 34.57 0.57 36.24
CA ARG A 246 33.67 -0.58 36.36
C ARG A 246 32.20 -0.20 36.24
N LYS A 247 31.79 0.91 36.89
CA LYS A 247 30.43 1.46 36.78
C LYS A 247 30.13 2.01 35.39
N ALA A 248 31.11 2.61 34.72
CA ALA A 248 30.96 3.12 33.35
C ALA A 248 30.80 1.97 32.34
N MET A 249 31.61 0.92 32.44
CA MET A 249 31.51 -0.28 31.61
C MET A 249 30.12 -0.93 31.72
N ALA A 250 29.60 -1.11 32.94
CA ALA A 250 28.27 -1.66 33.15
C ALA A 250 27.14 -0.79 32.53
N ARG A 251 27.32 0.54 32.51
CA ARG A 251 26.37 1.45 31.84
C ARG A 251 26.46 1.37 30.32
N VAL A 252 27.66 1.19 29.76
CA VAL A 252 27.85 0.99 28.32
C VAL A 252 27.17 -0.31 27.90
N GLU A 253 27.45 -1.42 28.59
CA GLU A 253 26.85 -2.73 28.31
C GLU A 253 25.32 -2.69 28.36
N ALA A 254 24.73 -2.05 29.37
CA ALA A 254 23.28 -1.88 29.45
C ALA A 254 22.70 -1.09 28.25
N VAL A 255 23.39 -0.04 27.79
CA VAL A 255 22.94 0.73 26.61
C VAL A 255 23.15 -0.06 25.32
N GLU A 256 24.20 -0.86 25.20
CA GLU A 256 24.41 -1.76 24.06
C GLU A 256 23.29 -2.80 23.94
N GLU A 257 22.85 -3.38 25.05
CA GLU A 257 21.67 -4.26 25.05
C GLU A 257 20.39 -3.54 24.61
N GLU A 258 20.17 -2.30 25.08
CA GLU A 258 19.03 -1.48 24.65
C GLU A 258 19.08 -1.15 23.14
N VAL A 259 20.26 -0.80 22.62
CA VAL A 259 20.49 -0.54 21.18
C VAL A 259 20.17 -1.80 20.38
N GLN A 260 20.65 -2.96 20.82
CA GLN A 260 20.46 -4.22 20.12
C GLN A 260 18.99 -4.65 20.11
N ALA A 261 18.29 -4.47 21.23
CA ALA A 261 16.85 -4.70 21.32
C ALA A 261 16.06 -3.75 20.40
N CYS A 262 16.45 -2.47 20.35
CA CYS A 262 15.83 -1.47 19.48
C CYS A 262 16.06 -1.79 17.99
N LEU A 263 17.27 -2.21 17.63
CA LEU A 263 17.61 -2.61 16.26
C LEU A 263 16.82 -3.86 15.85
N ALA A 264 16.73 -4.86 16.73
CA ALA A 264 15.94 -6.06 16.48
C ALA A 264 14.45 -5.73 16.25
N HIS A 265 13.89 -4.81 17.05
CA HIS A 265 12.52 -4.33 16.86
C HIS A 265 12.34 -3.57 15.55
N LEU A 266 13.29 -2.69 15.19
CA LEU A 266 13.26 -1.94 13.93
C LEU A 266 13.27 -2.90 12.73
N VAL A 267 14.20 -3.85 12.71
CA VAL A 267 14.31 -4.87 11.66
C VAL A 267 13.06 -5.76 11.58
N ALA A 268 12.43 -6.09 12.71
CA ALA A 268 11.19 -6.87 12.73
C ALA A 268 9.96 -6.06 12.28
N SER A 269 9.92 -4.75 12.58
CA SER A 269 8.80 -3.87 12.25
C SER A 269 8.75 -3.43 10.79
N VAL A 270 9.89 -3.46 10.11
CA VAL A 270 10.02 -3.05 8.71
C VAL A 270 10.18 -4.32 7.87
N SER A 271 9.12 -4.71 7.14
CA SER A 271 9.29 -5.75 6.10
C SER A 271 10.38 -5.32 5.13
N ALA A 272 11.15 -6.23 4.53
CA ALA A 272 12.27 -5.85 3.66
C ALA A 272 11.88 -4.88 2.50
N SER A 273 10.61 -4.85 2.06
CA SER A 273 10.08 -3.87 1.11
C SER A 273 9.79 -2.47 1.68
N ALA A 274 9.59 -2.37 3.00
CA ALA A 274 9.36 -1.12 3.70
C ALA A 274 10.68 -0.41 4.06
N VAL A 275 11.82 -1.12 4.05
CA VAL A 275 13.14 -0.55 4.34
C VAL A 275 13.53 0.48 3.26
N GLU A 276 13.45 0.09 1.99
CA GLU A 276 13.79 0.99 0.87
C GLU A 276 12.84 2.20 0.77
N CYS A 277 11.54 1.99 1.02
CA CYS A 277 10.53 3.04 0.82
C CYS A 277 10.30 3.94 2.05
N LEU A 278 10.50 3.45 3.28
CA LEU A 278 10.20 4.21 4.51
C LEU A 278 11.47 4.69 5.21
N LEU A 279 12.52 3.86 5.28
CA LEU A 279 13.72 4.22 6.05
C LEU A 279 14.68 5.12 5.26
N VAL A 280 14.81 4.95 3.94
CA VAL A 280 15.75 5.76 3.15
C VAL A 280 15.36 7.24 3.11
N PRO A 281 14.10 7.63 2.79
CA PRO A 281 13.71 9.04 2.80
C PRO A 281 13.75 9.65 4.20
N GLU A 282 13.43 8.87 5.23
CA GLU A 282 13.43 9.35 6.61
C GLU A 282 14.85 9.49 7.19
N MET A 283 15.78 8.60 6.82
CA MET A 283 17.19 8.78 7.11
C MET A 283 17.80 9.98 6.38
N LEU A 284 17.42 10.21 5.12
CA LEU A 284 17.85 11.41 4.39
C LEU A 284 17.30 12.67 5.04
N ALA A 285 16.01 12.72 5.37
CA ALA A 285 15.40 13.86 6.05
C ALA A 285 16.00 14.12 7.44
N LEU A 286 16.34 13.08 8.20
CA LEU A 286 17.02 13.20 9.49
C LEU A 286 18.49 13.64 9.32
N SER A 287 19.16 13.23 8.23
CA SER A 287 20.50 13.71 7.91
C SER A 287 20.51 15.17 7.48
N GLU A 288 19.50 15.61 6.72
CA GLU A 288 19.31 17.01 6.32
C GLU A 288 18.92 17.87 7.51
N ALA A 289 18.05 17.38 8.41
CA ALA A 289 17.70 18.06 9.66
C ALA A 289 18.90 18.18 10.61
N ALA A 290 19.70 17.12 10.75
CA ALA A 290 20.95 17.17 11.51
C ALA A 290 21.95 18.15 10.89
N ALA A 291 22.07 18.18 9.56
CA ALA A 291 22.90 19.15 8.85
C ALA A 291 22.40 20.60 9.02
N ALA A 292 21.08 20.81 9.07
CA ALA A 292 20.47 22.11 9.30
C ALA A 292 20.69 22.61 10.74
N GLU A 293 20.56 21.76 11.76
CA GLU A 293 20.89 22.10 13.15
C GLU A 293 22.37 22.46 13.30
N MET A 294 23.28 21.78 12.58
CA MET A 294 24.71 22.12 12.57
C MET A 294 25.02 23.45 11.85
N LEU A 295 24.19 23.90 10.91
CA LEU A 295 24.34 25.19 10.23
C LEU A 295 23.78 26.35 11.07
N ASP A 296 22.70 26.12 11.82
CA ASP A 296 22.16 27.12 12.76
C ASP A 296 23.10 27.33 13.97
N ASP A 297 23.75 26.28 14.48
CA ASP A 297 24.78 26.41 15.53
C ASP A 297 26.07 27.09 15.02
N ALA A 298 26.37 27.00 13.72
CA ALA A 298 27.49 27.71 13.09
C ALA A 298 27.19 29.19 12.79
N CYS A 299 25.91 29.56 12.69
CA CYS A 299 25.44 30.93 12.55
C CYS A 299 25.03 31.52 13.91
N GLY A 300 25.97 31.56 14.85
CA GLY A 300 25.81 32.29 16.11
C GLY A 300 25.40 33.76 15.89
N PRO A 301 24.73 34.40 16.86
CA PRO A 301 24.05 35.67 16.69
C PRO A 301 25.02 36.73 16.14
N ARG A 302 24.67 37.29 14.97
CA ARG A 302 25.33 38.47 14.39
C ARG A 302 25.42 39.54 15.47
N ALA A 303 26.61 39.75 16.00
CA ALA A 303 26.90 40.80 16.96
C ALA A 303 26.48 42.14 16.32
N ALA A 304 25.46 42.76 16.90
CA ALA A 304 25.18 44.17 16.65
C ALA A 304 26.37 44.96 17.21
N SER A 305 27.31 45.31 16.34
CA SER A 305 28.39 46.24 16.66
C SER A 305 27.79 47.63 16.83
N ALA A 306 27.61 48.04 18.08
CA ALA A 306 27.60 49.45 18.45
C ALA A 306 28.99 50.05 18.17
N GLY A 307 29.04 51.20 17.52
CA GLY A 307 30.26 52.01 17.40
C GLY A 307 30.15 53.08 16.31
N GLY A 308 29.92 54.33 16.73
CA GLY A 308 30.05 55.55 15.90
C GLY A 308 28.83 56.44 15.94
#